data_AF-A0A7Y5G9I7-F1
#
_entry.id   AF-A0A7Y5G9I7-F1
#
_cell.length_a   1.000
_cell.length_b   1.000
_cell.length_c   1.000
_cell.angle_alpha   90.00
_cell.angle_beta   90.00
_cell.angle_gamma   90.00
#
_symmetry.space_group_name_H-M   'P 1'
#
loop_
_entity.id
_entity.type
_entity.pdbx_description
1 polymer ?
#
loop_
_entity_poly.entity_id
_entity_poly.type
_entity_poly.pdbx_seq_one_letter_code
_entity_poly.pdbx_strand_id
1 'polypeptide(L)'
;KPNDEYGGKGVYLGKETEGTVWSQVINEALNGEPYVVQEIVKIPRVSFPVVENNSLQFVDMVVDLDPYVFGSKTEGLLTRLSSSSLANVTAGGGTTPTFVIEKIKTLNKKRLGIKVKHKSKSIDNSKNKNIKRSQLKKNRKSVRKKGRTDAR
;
A
#
# COMPACT_ATOMS: atom_id res chain seq x y z
N LYS A 1 3.26 26.92 8.04
CA LYS A 1 2.98 26.99 6.59
C LYS A 1 2.46 28.38 6.29
N PRO A 2 2.96 29.12 5.29
CA PRO A 2 2.45 30.45 4.97
C PRO A 2 1.03 30.33 4.41
N ASN A 3 0.20 31.34 4.62
CA ASN A 3 -1.21 31.28 4.23
C ASN A 3 -1.42 31.37 2.71
N ASP A 4 -0.62 32.19 2.02
CA ASP A 4 -0.84 32.56 0.62
C ASP A 4 0.18 31.93 -0.35
N GLU A 5 1.05 31.05 0.14
CA GLU A 5 2.05 30.36 -0.66
C GLU A 5 1.56 28.99 -1.14
N TYR A 6 2.08 28.54 -2.28
CA TYR A 6 1.68 27.28 -2.92
C TYR A 6 2.89 26.38 -3.20
N GLY A 7 2.62 25.11 -3.51
CA GLY A 7 3.67 24.15 -3.88
C GLY A 7 4.66 23.82 -2.76
N GLY A 8 4.31 24.08 -1.49
CA GLY A 8 5.20 23.83 -0.35
C GLY A 8 6.27 24.90 -0.15
N LYS A 9 6.23 26.01 -0.89
CA LYS A 9 7.11 27.16 -0.65
C LYS A 9 6.86 27.72 0.76
N GLY A 10 7.94 27.98 1.50
CA GLY A 10 7.89 28.47 2.88
C GLY A 10 7.32 27.45 3.89
N VAL A 11 7.16 26.18 3.52
CA VAL A 11 6.73 25.14 4.46
C VAL A 11 7.94 24.59 5.20
N TYR A 12 7.95 24.79 6.51
CA TYR A 12 8.98 24.28 7.40
C TYR A 12 8.45 23.08 8.20
N LEU A 13 9.24 22.01 8.23
CA LEU A 13 9.00 20.86 9.09
C LEU A 13 9.93 20.98 10.28
N GLY A 14 9.40 21.27 11.48
CA GLY A 14 10.23 21.59 12.65
C GLY A 14 11.30 20.54 12.96
N LYS A 15 11.03 19.24 12.75
CA LYS A 15 12.01 18.15 12.95
C LYS A 15 13.12 18.09 11.89
N GLU A 16 12.92 18.68 10.72
CA GLU A 16 13.85 18.66 9.57
C GLU A 16 14.46 20.05 9.30
N THR A 17 14.03 21.07 10.05
CA THR A 17 14.52 22.45 9.93
C THR A 17 15.62 22.66 10.96
N GLU A 18 16.71 23.29 10.54
CA GLU A 18 17.79 23.68 11.44
C GLU A 18 17.26 24.64 12.53
N GLY A 19 17.78 24.55 13.75
CA GLY A 19 17.23 25.23 14.93
C GLY A 19 17.23 26.76 14.84
N THR A 20 18.28 27.37 14.28
CA THR A 20 18.34 28.82 14.06
C THR A 20 17.32 29.27 13.02
N VAL A 21 17.21 28.55 11.90
CA VAL A 21 16.19 28.80 10.87
C VAL A 21 14.78 28.65 11.44
N TRP A 22 14.54 27.59 12.22
CA TRP A 22 13.24 27.35 12.84
C TRP A 22 12.84 28.47 13.80
N SER A 23 13.79 28.95 14.61
CA SER A 23 13.58 30.06 15.54
C SER A 23 13.29 31.37 14.81
N GLN A 24 13.99 31.63 13.70
CA GLN A 24 13.76 32.79 12.86
C GLN A 24 12.33 32.78 12.28
N VAL A 25 11.90 31.65 11.71
CA VAL A 25 10.56 31.51 11.11
C VAL A 25 9.46 31.68 12.18
N ILE A 26 9.67 31.17 13.39
CA ILE A 26 8.74 31.40 14.51
C ILE A 26 8.65 32.90 14.82
N ASN A 27 9.79 33.59 14.90
CA ASN A 27 9.80 35.03 15.18
C ASN A 27 9.12 35.83 14.07
N GLU A 28 9.35 35.51 12.81
CA GLU A 28 8.67 36.11 11.67
C GLU A 28 7.14 35.95 11.78
N ALA A 29 6.67 34.74 12.08
CA ALA A 29 5.25 34.46 12.30
C ALA A 29 4.66 35.23 13.50
N LEU A 30 5.41 35.36 14.60
CA LEU A 30 4.98 36.14 15.77
C LEU A 30 4.96 37.65 15.51
N ASN A 31 5.76 38.13 14.55
CA ASN A 31 5.83 39.54 14.15
C ASN A 31 4.78 39.93 13.11
N GLY A 32 3.87 39.02 12.76
CA GLY A 32 2.70 39.33 11.93
C GLY A 32 2.73 38.73 10.52
N GLU A 33 3.79 38.01 10.14
CA GLU A 33 3.78 37.27 8.88
C GLU A 33 2.73 36.13 8.94
N PRO A 34 1.91 35.94 7.89
CA PRO A 34 0.76 35.06 7.94
C PRO A 34 1.17 33.57 7.82
N TYR A 35 1.15 32.88 8.96
CA TYR A 35 1.44 31.45 9.05
C TYR A 35 0.34 30.67 9.79
N VAL A 36 0.10 29.43 9.35
CA VAL A 36 -0.59 28.40 10.15
C VAL A 36 0.40 27.38 10.71
N VAL A 37 0.15 26.96 11.95
CA VAL A 37 0.83 25.84 12.61
C VAL A 37 -0.07 24.61 12.51
N GLN A 38 0.54 23.47 12.21
CA GLN A 38 -0.13 22.18 12.16
C GLN A 38 0.75 21.14 12.84
N GLU A 39 0.15 20.27 13.63
CA GLU A 39 0.84 19.09 14.17
C GLU A 39 1.41 18.24 13.04
N ILE A 40 2.63 17.72 13.24
CA ILE A 40 3.27 16.87 12.25
C ILE A 40 2.57 15.52 12.16
N VAL A 41 2.17 15.14 10.95
CA VAL A 41 1.58 13.83 10.69
C VAL A 41 2.63 12.92 10.10
N LYS A 42 2.71 11.68 10.59
CA LYS A 42 3.55 10.65 9.97
C LYS A 42 2.88 10.20 8.68
N ILE A 43 3.51 10.52 7.55
CA ILE A 43 3.04 10.11 6.24
C ILE A 43 3.69 8.75 5.89
N PRO A 44 2.91 7.72 5.54
CA PRO A 44 3.46 6.43 5.16
C PRO A 44 4.28 6.57 3.87
N ARG A 45 5.38 5.81 3.81
CA ARG A 45 6.18 5.66 2.60
C ARG A 45 5.90 4.28 2.00
N VAL A 46 5.82 4.23 0.68
CA VAL A 46 5.56 3.01 -0.09
C VAL A 46 6.68 2.85 -1.11
N SER A 47 7.12 1.62 -1.31
CA SER A 47 8.18 1.30 -2.26
C SER A 47 7.64 1.32 -3.69
N PHE A 48 8.29 2.08 -4.57
CA PHE A 48 7.93 2.20 -5.98
C PHE A 48 9.12 1.90 -6.90
N PRO A 49 8.86 1.31 -8.07
CA PRO A 49 9.89 1.13 -9.10
C PRO A 49 10.25 2.47 -9.76
N VAL A 50 11.54 2.76 -9.82
CA VAL A 50 12.12 3.92 -10.52
C VAL A 50 13.19 3.40 -11.49
N VAL A 51 13.17 3.90 -12.73
CA VAL A 51 14.20 3.59 -13.72
C VAL A 51 15.14 4.78 -13.81
N GLU A 52 16.39 4.59 -13.41
CA GLU A 52 17.44 5.59 -13.45
C GLU A 52 18.74 4.95 -13.94
N ASN A 53 19.50 5.63 -14.79
CA ASN A 53 20.78 5.13 -15.34
C ASN A 53 20.67 3.72 -15.94
N ASN A 54 19.61 3.44 -16.69
CA ASN A 54 19.30 2.12 -17.27
C ASN A 54 19.16 0.97 -16.24
N SER A 55 18.89 1.29 -14.97
CA SER A 55 18.71 0.32 -13.90
C SER A 55 17.35 0.51 -13.22
N LEU A 56 16.69 -0.61 -12.91
CA LEU A 56 15.46 -0.60 -12.10
C LEU A 56 15.84 -0.62 -10.63
N GLN A 57 15.39 0.39 -9.88
CA GLN A 57 15.56 0.51 -8.45
C GLN A 57 14.20 0.62 -7.77
N PHE A 58 14.13 0.25 -6.49
CA PHE A 58 12.96 0.45 -5.66
C PHE A 58 13.26 1.52 -4.61
N VAL A 59 12.43 2.56 -4.58
CA VAL A 59 12.63 3.72 -3.71
C VAL A 59 11.38 3.95 -2.88
N ASP A 60 11.57 4.16 -1.57
CA ASP A 60 10.49 4.48 -0.65
C ASP A 60 10.07 5.94 -0.80
N MET A 61 8.88 6.15 -1.36
CA MET A 61 8.32 7.47 -1.63
C MET A 61 7.08 7.73 -0.78
N VAL A 62 6.89 8.99 -0.41
CA VAL A 62 5.62 9.48 0.13
C VAL A 62 4.57 9.42 -0.97
N VAL A 63 3.36 8.97 -0.61
CA VAL A 63 2.19 8.99 -1.48
C VAL A 63 1.24 10.09 -1.02
N ASP A 64 0.94 11.00 -1.93
CA ASP A 64 -0.03 12.08 -1.73
C ASP A 64 -1.20 11.90 -2.68
N LEU A 65 -2.42 11.91 -2.13
CA LEU A 65 -3.67 11.64 -2.84
C LEU A 65 -4.52 12.90 -2.84
N ASP A 66 -4.72 13.49 -4.01
CA ASP A 66 -5.43 14.74 -4.21
C ASP A 66 -6.74 14.49 -4.97
N PRO A 67 -7.87 14.24 -4.28
CA PRO A 67 -9.16 14.04 -4.93
C PRO A 67 -9.66 15.33 -5.60
N TYR A 68 -10.17 15.21 -6.82
CA TYR A 68 -10.92 16.29 -7.48
C TYR A 68 -12.37 16.27 -7.01
N VAL A 69 -12.85 17.39 -6.45
CA VAL A 69 -14.21 17.50 -5.91
C VAL A 69 -15.02 18.52 -6.72
N PHE A 70 -16.18 18.09 -7.23
CA PHE A 70 -17.15 18.91 -7.94
C PHE A 70 -18.46 18.95 -7.14
N GLY A 71 -18.78 20.11 -6.58
CA GLY A 71 -19.85 20.23 -5.58
C GLY A 71 -19.52 19.38 -4.35
N SER A 72 -20.37 18.39 -4.04
CA SER A 72 -20.16 17.46 -2.92
C SER A 72 -19.69 16.07 -3.37
N LYS A 73 -19.20 15.93 -4.61
CA LYS A 73 -18.82 14.64 -5.20
C LYS A 73 -17.36 14.62 -5.62
N THR A 74 -16.68 13.51 -5.34
CA THR A 74 -15.31 13.25 -5.82
C THR A 74 -15.36 12.57 -7.18
N GLU A 75 -14.71 13.15 -8.19
CA GLU A 75 -14.75 12.68 -9.60
C GLU A 75 -13.35 12.31 -10.12
N GLY A 76 -12.54 11.70 -9.26
CA GLY A 76 -11.19 11.26 -9.58
C GLY A 76 -10.17 11.79 -8.58
N LEU A 77 -8.91 11.45 -8.81
CA LEU A 77 -7.80 11.90 -7.98
C LEU A 77 -6.52 11.99 -8.79
N LEU A 78 -5.69 12.95 -8.42
CA LEU A 78 -4.28 12.99 -8.76
C LEU A 78 -3.50 12.30 -7.64
N THR A 79 -2.53 11.47 -8.01
CA THR A 79 -1.60 10.89 -7.04
C THR A 79 -0.20 11.34 -7.34
N ARG A 80 0.41 11.97 -6.35
CA ARG A 80 1.78 12.47 -6.41
C ARG A 80 2.67 11.60 -5.55
N LEU A 81 3.87 11.36 -6.05
CA LEU A 81 4.93 10.70 -5.31
C LEU A 81 5.99 11.75 -4.96
N SER A 82 6.60 11.61 -3.78
CA SER A 82 7.75 12.43 -3.41
C SER A 82 8.82 11.60 -2.73
N SER A 83 10.07 11.85 -3.13
CA SER A 83 11.25 11.30 -2.46
C SER A 83 11.58 12.06 -1.16
N SER A 84 11.00 13.24 -0.94
CA SER A 84 11.16 14.02 0.30
C SER A 84 10.02 13.78 1.30
N SER A 85 10.11 14.37 2.49
CA SER A 85 9.00 14.41 3.46
C SER A 85 7.90 15.42 3.09
N LEU A 86 8.20 16.37 2.20
CA LEU A 86 7.25 17.35 1.70
C LEU A 86 6.77 16.91 0.31
N ALA A 87 5.53 16.39 0.25
CA ALA A 87 4.92 16.02 -1.01
C ALA A 87 4.52 17.27 -1.79
N ASN A 88 5.45 17.79 -2.61
CA ASN A 88 5.16 18.79 -3.62
C ASN A 88 5.68 18.35 -4.99
N VAL A 89 5.21 19.00 -6.05
CA VAL A 89 5.51 18.64 -7.44
C VAL A 89 6.98 18.75 -7.82
N THR A 90 7.76 19.55 -7.09
CA THR A 90 9.21 19.71 -7.30
C THR A 90 10.04 18.72 -6.50
N ALA A 91 9.47 17.98 -5.55
CA ALA A 91 10.17 17.10 -4.63
C ALA A 91 10.37 15.66 -5.15
N GLY A 92 10.61 15.53 -6.47
CA GLY A 92 11.31 14.38 -7.04
C GLY A 92 10.63 13.01 -6.95
N GLY A 93 9.32 12.90 -7.21
CA GLY A 93 8.64 11.60 -7.40
C GLY A 93 7.58 11.58 -8.51
N GLY A 94 7.09 12.73 -8.96
CA GLY A 94 6.20 12.83 -10.11
C GLY A 94 4.76 12.40 -9.81
N THR A 95 4.03 11.99 -10.85
CA THR A 95 2.64 11.55 -10.75
C THR A 95 2.53 10.08 -11.14
N THR A 96 1.60 9.36 -10.51
CA THR A 96 1.36 7.95 -10.82
C THR A 96 -0.12 7.67 -11.04
N PRO A 97 -0.49 6.79 -11.99
CA PRO A 97 -1.88 6.37 -12.14
C PRO A 97 -2.41 5.75 -10.86
N THR A 98 -3.65 6.06 -10.50
CA THR A 98 -4.33 5.42 -9.36
C THR A 98 -5.59 4.72 -9.81
N PHE A 99 -5.71 3.47 -9.40
CA PHE A 99 -6.83 2.60 -9.73
C PHE A 99 -7.63 2.30 -8.46
N VAL A 100 -8.89 2.70 -8.45
CA VAL A 100 -9.83 2.27 -7.41
C VAL A 100 -10.29 0.86 -7.75
N ILE A 101 -9.94 -0.10 -6.90
CA ILE A 101 -10.32 -1.50 -7.08
C ILE A 101 -11.59 -1.81 -6.29
N GLU A 102 -12.59 -2.40 -6.95
CA GLU A 102 -13.76 -2.94 -6.27
C GLU A 102 -13.60 -4.45 -6.00
N LYS A 103 -14.09 -4.90 -4.85
CA LYS A 103 -14.12 -6.33 -4.54
C LYS A 103 -15.13 -7.00 -5.46
N ILE A 104 -14.68 -7.95 -6.29
CA ILE A 104 -15.58 -8.70 -7.15
C ILE A 104 -16.49 -9.57 -6.27
N LYS A 105 -17.76 -9.16 -6.14
CA LYS A 105 -18.83 -9.99 -5.56
C LYS A 105 -19.23 -11.05 -6.58
N THR A 106 -18.47 -12.15 -6.62
CA THR A 106 -18.69 -13.32 -7.48
C THR A 106 -18.59 -13.01 -8.98
N LEU A 107 -17.49 -13.44 -9.59
CA LEU A 107 -17.26 -13.36 -11.04
C LEU A 107 -18.41 -14.00 -11.83
N ASN A 108 -19.30 -13.19 -12.41
CA ASN A 108 -20.27 -13.67 -13.37
C ASN A 108 -19.55 -13.87 -14.71
N LYS A 109 -19.10 -15.12 -14.98
CA LYS A 109 -18.24 -15.49 -16.11
C LYS A 109 -18.74 -15.01 -17.49
N LYS A 110 -20.04 -14.69 -17.64
CA LYS A 110 -20.62 -14.09 -18.86
C LYS A 110 -20.13 -12.67 -19.14
N ARG A 111 -19.82 -11.86 -18.13
CA ARG A 111 -19.50 -10.43 -18.29
C ARG A 111 -18.07 -10.16 -18.81
N LEU A 112 -17.18 -11.14 -18.72
CA LEU A 112 -15.77 -11.00 -19.12
C LEU A 112 -15.49 -11.37 -20.59
N GLY A 113 -16.48 -11.85 -21.35
CA GLY A 113 -16.27 -12.24 -22.76
C GLY A 113 -15.26 -13.40 -22.98
N ILE A 114 -14.74 -14.00 -21.91
CA ILE A 114 -13.76 -15.09 -21.96
C ILE A 114 -14.49 -16.38 -22.37
N LYS A 115 -14.40 -16.77 -23.65
CA LYS A 115 -14.81 -18.10 -24.13
C LYS A 115 -13.82 -19.16 -23.63
N VAL A 116 -14.07 -19.73 -22.46
CA VAL A 116 -13.33 -20.92 -22.00
C VAL A 116 -13.87 -22.15 -22.71
N LYS A 117 -13.10 -22.71 -23.67
CA LYS A 117 -13.34 -24.07 -24.19
C LYS A 117 -13.03 -25.08 -23.07
N HIS A 118 -14.03 -25.50 -22.31
CA HIS A 118 -13.87 -26.64 -21.41
C HIS A 118 -13.82 -27.94 -22.23
N LYS A 119 -12.62 -28.50 -22.42
CA LYS A 119 -12.48 -29.97 -22.59
C LYS A 119 -12.49 -30.57 -21.19
N SER A 120 -13.65 -31.04 -20.74
CA SER A 120 -13.75 -31.83 -19.52
C SER A 120 -13.09 -33.20 -19.75
N LYS A 121 -11.84 -33.38 -19.30
CA LYS A 121 -11.37 -34.71 -18.90
C LYS A 121 -11.84 -34.92 -17.46
N SER A 122 -12.83 -35.79 -17.28
CA SER A 122 -13.27 -36.26 -15.96
C SER A 122 -12.10 -36.97 -15.27
N ILE A 123 -11.54 -36.35 -14.23
CA ILE A 123 -10.62 -37.01 -13.32
C ILE A 123 -11.47 -37.79 -12.32
N ASP A 124 -11.47 -39.11 -12.43
CA ASP A 124 -12.14 -40.00 -11.48
C ASP A 124 -11.41 -39.98 -10.12
N ASN A 125 -12.01 -39.30 -9.15
CA ASN A 125 -11.51 -39.14 -7.79
C ASN A 125 -11.76 -40.38 -6.89
N SER A 126 -12.29 -41.48 -7.42
CA SER A 126 -12.55 -42.71 -6.64
C SER A 126 -11.27 -43.35 -6.08
N LYS A 127 -10.15 -43.27 -6.82
CA LYS A 127 -8.86 -43.87 -6.41
C LYS A 127 -8.22 -43.16 -5.21
N ASN A 128 -8.42 -41.85 -5.05
CA ASN A 128 -7.76 -41.06 -4.00
C ASN A 128 -8.37 -41.24 -2.59
N LYS A 129 -9.63 -41.67 -2.49
CA LYS A 129 -10.30 -41.92 -1.20
C LYS A 129 -9.78 -43.19 -0.49
N ASN A 130 -9.38 -44.22 -1.26
CA ASN A 130 -8.88 -45.47 -0.68
C ASN A 130 -7.46 -45.33 -0.12
N ILE A 131 -6.63 -44.46 -0.69
CA ILE A 131 -5.26 -44.21 -0.20
C ILE A 131 -5.28 -43.48 1.16
N LYS A 132 -6.16 -42.49 1.35
CA LYS A 132 -6.28 -41.78 2.64
C LYS A 132 -6.83 -42.68 3.76
N ARG A 133 -7.78 -43.58 3.46
CA ARG A 133 -8.33 -44.52 4.46
C ARG A 133 -7.32 -45.57 4.90
N SER A 134 -6.45 -46.05 4.02
CA SER A 134 -5.42 -47.04 4.37
C SER A 134 -4.30 -46.41 5.22
N GLN A 135 -3.89 -45.17 4.93
CA GLN A 135 -2.90 -44.43 5.73
C GLN A 135 -3.42 -44.07 7.13
N LEU A 136 -4.67 -43.63 7.27
CA LEU A 136 -5.26 -43.37 8.60
C LEU A 136 -5.36 -44.62 9.49
N LYS A 137 -5.65 -45.80 8.89
CA LYS A 137 -5.68 -47.07 9.64
C LYS A 137 -4.30 -47.54 10.08
N LYS A 138 -3.25 -47.28 9.29
CA LYS A 138 -1.85 -47.60 9.68
C LYS A 138 -1.37 -46.72 10.84
N ASN A 139 -1.66 -45.42 10.82
CA ASN A 139 -1.25 -44.50 11.90
C ASN A 139 -1.98 -44.78 13.23
N ARG A 140 -3.26 -45.19 13.20
CA ARG A 140 -3.97 -45.58 14.44
C ARG A 140 -3.42 -46.86 15.09
N LYS A 141 -2.83 -47.78 14.32
CA LYS A 141 -2.20 -49.00 14.87
C LYS A 141 -0.82 -48.73 15.47
N SER A 142 -0.04 -47.77 14.95
CA SER A 142 1.29 -47.45 15.52
C SER A 142 1.18 -46.71 16.85
N VAL A 143 0.23 -45.77 16.98
CA VAL A 143 0.00 -45.00 18.22
C VAL A 143 -0.44 -45.91 19.37
N ARG A 144 -1.26 -46.94 19.09
CA ARG A 144 -1.73 -47.88 20.11
C ARG A 144 -0.67 -48.88 20.58
N LYS A 145 0.40 -49.11 19.82
CA LYS A 145 1.55 -49.95 20.24
C LYS A 145 2.55 -49.17 21.10
N LYS A 146 2.68 -47.85 20.91
CA LYS A 146 3.65 -47.01 21.63
C LYS A 146 3.19 -46.63 23.05
N GLY A 147 1.88 -46.56 23.29
CA GLY A 147 1.33 -46.23 24.62
C GLY A 147 1.29 -47.38 25.64
N ARG A 148 1.94 -48.53 25.36
CA ARG A 148 1.91 -49.71 26.25
C ARG A 148 3.29 -50.13 26.78
N THR A 149 4.35 -49.39 26.45
CA THR A 149 5.72 -49.66 26.92
C THR A 149 6.23 -48.69 27.98
N ASP A 150 5.51 -47.60 28.26
CA ASP A 150 6.02 -46.51 29.12
C ASP A 150 5.35 -46.50 30.51
N ALA A 151 4.85 -47.65 30.95
CA ALA A 151 4.34 -47.86 32.30
C ALA A 151 4.97 -49.13 32.89
N ARG A 152 6.19 -48.97 33.41
CA ARG A 152 6.81 -49.77 34.48
C ARG A 152 8.07 -49.05 34.97
#